data_AF-D0WCS0-F1
#
_entry.id   AF-D0WCS0-F1
#
_cell.length_a   1.000
_cell.length_b   1.000
_cell.length_c   1.000
_cell.angle_alpha   90.00
_cell.angle_beta   90.00
_cell.angle_gamma   90.00
#
_symmetry.space_group_name_H-M   'P 1'
#
loop_
_entity.id
_entity.type
_entity.pdbx_description
1 polymer ?
#
loop_
_entity_poly.entity_id
_entity_poly.type
_entity_poly.pdbx_seq_one_letter_code
_entity_poly.pdbx_strand_id
1 'polypeptide(L)'
;MKNKTFTDHDIRVTISGIIKEIWGDGVASNRPENITPEVAAVVSDAVNQIKTCSKRLLAVDITYNFLYTAPGTIWEVIEGMAADMIANLCYDDKRNPLTTYIGWIRVLRGRRQYVACVNTAALNYRSRLELAFLDL
;
A
#
# COMPACT_ATOMS: atom_id res chain seq x y z
N MET A 1 -6.74 -27.18 9.81
CA MET A 1 -6.25 -25.80 9.61
C MET A 1 -7.24 -24.86 10.28
N LYS A 2 -6.79 -23.92 11.12
CA LYS A 2 -7.69 -22.87 11.64
C LYS A 2 -8.07 -21.97 10.45
N ASN A 3 -9.36 -21.76 10.20
CA ASN A 3 -9.81 -20.75 9.24
C ASN A 3 -9.28 -19.40 9.70
N LYS A 4 -8.29 -18.86 8.98
CA LYS A 4 -7.69 -17.57 9.29
C LYS A 4 -8.63 -16.51 8.75
N THR A 5 -9.41 -15.89 9.62
CA THR A 5 -10.32 -14.79 9.26
C THR A 5 -9.49 -13.52 9.12
N PHE A 6 -9.55 -12.88 7.96
CA PHE A 6 -8.96 -11.57 7.74
C PHE A 6 -9.80 -10.50 8.44
N THR A 7 -9.15 -9.55 9.09
CA THR A 7 -9.81 -8.55 9.95
C THR A 7 -9.47 -7.13 9.54
N ASP A 8 -10.26 -6.19 10.03
CA ASP A 8 -10.02 -4.74 9.93
C ASP A 8 -8.59 -4.37 10.39
N HIS A 9 -8.09 -5.06 11.42
CA HIS A 9 -6.74 -4.86 11.93
C HIS A 9 -5.67 -5.23 10.90
N ASP A 10 -5.86 -6.32 10.13
CA ASP A 10 -4.91 -6.73 9.09
C ASP A 10 -4.82 -5.72 7.94
N ILE A 11 -5.94 -5.05 7.62
CA ILE A 11 -5.97 -3.94 6.66
C ILE A 11 -5.13 -2.78 7.15
N ARG A 12 -5.34 -2.37 8.42
CA ARG A 12 -4.62 -1.27 9.04
C ARG A 12 -3.12 -1.56 9.15
N VAL A 13 -2.73 -2.79 9.48
CA VAL A 13 -1.33 -3.24 9.44
C VAL A 13 -0.75 -3.11 8.03
N THR A 14 -1.51 -3.49 7.01
CA THR A 14 -1.07 -3.40 5.61
C THR A 14 -0.87 -1.94 5.19
N ILE A 15 -1.81 -1.06 5.52
CA ILE A 15 -1.70 0.39 5.26
C ILE A 15 -0.50 0.99 6.00
N SER A 16 -0.27 0.60 7.26
CA SER A 16 0.89 1.03 8.03
C SER A 16 2.22 0.60 7.38
N GLY A 17 2.26 -0.63 6.83
CA GLY A 17 3.38 -1.12 6.03
C GLY A 17 3.62 -0.28 4.77
N ILE A 18 2.56 0.09 4.05
CA ILE A 18 2.63 0.97 2.88
C ILE A 18 3.18 2.34 3.25
N ILE A 19 2.71 2.93 4.37
CA ILE A 19 3.24 4.20 4.88
C ILE A 19 4.75 4.09 5.11
N LYS A 20 5.19 3.02 5.75
CA LYS A 20 6.62 2.78 6.00
C LYS A 20 7.43 2.65 4.71
N GLU A 21 6.88 2.00 3.68
CA GLU A 21 7.58 1.88 2.39
C GLU A 21 7.66 3.20 1.63
N ILE A 22 6.69 4.11 1.76
CA ILE A 22 6.71 5.41 1.07
C ILE A 22 7.56 6.43 1.84
N TRP A 23 7.35 6.57 3.15
CA TRP A 23 7.91 7.65 3.97
C TRP A 23 9.01 7.20 4.95
N GLY A 24 9.29 5.90 5.06
CA GLY A 24 10.23 5.36 6.04
C GLY A 24 9.76 5.59 7.48
N ASP A 25 10.71 5.72 8.40
CA ASP A 25 10.45 5.99 9.82
C ASP A 25 10.16 7.48 10.08
N GLY A 26 9.97 8.29 9.03
CA GLY A 26 9.69 9.72 9.17
C GLY A 26 8.31 10.02 9.77
N VAL A 27 7.37 9.07 9.74
CA VAL A 27 5.98 9.22 10.22
C VAL A 27 5.83 8.59 11.60
N ALA A 28 6.01 9.38 12.66
CA ALA A 28 6.05 8.87 14.04
C ALA A 28 4.72 8.25 14.50
N SER A 29 3.59 8.78 14.02
CA SER A 29 2.24 8.32 14.38
C SER A 29 1.78 7.08 13.61
N ASN A 30 2.62 6.51 12.74
CA ASN A 30 2.29 5.34 11.94
C ASN A 30 2.20 4.06 12.80
N ARG A 31 1.00 3.81 13.32
CA ARG A 31 0.63 2.59 14.04
C ARG A 31 -0.72 2.11 13.53
N PRO A 32 -0.98 0.79 13.45
CA PRO A 32 -2.25 0.26 12.94
C PRO A 32 -3.48 0.86 13.64
N GLU A 33 -3.38 1.17 14.93
CA GLU A 33 -4.49 1.73 15.72
C GLU A 33 -4.87 3.14 15.26
N ASN A 34 -3.92 3.88 14.68
CA ASN A 34 -4.08 5.26 14.23
C ASN A 34 -4.53 5.37 12.76
N ILE A 35 -4.79 4.25 12.08
CA ILE A 35 -5.20 4.26 10.68
C ILE A 35 -6.72 4.50 10.60
N THR A 36 -7.12 5.76 10.51
CA THR A 36 -8.51 6.18 10.26
C THR A 36 -8.86 6.13 8.76
N PRO A 37 -10.15 6.25 8.39
CA PRO A 37 -10.55 6.41 6.99
C PRO A 37 -9.85 7.60 6.29
N GLU A 38 -9.62 8.70 7.00
CA GLU A 38 -8.93 9.89 6.49
C GLU A 38 -7.47 9.60 6.19
N VAL A 39 -6.77 8.92 7.11
CA VAL A 39 -5.39 8.44 6.89
C VAL A 39 -5.36 7.51 5.68
N ALA A 40 -6.28 6.54 5.61
CA ALA A 40 -6.36 5.60 4.49
C ALA A 40 -6.61 6.32 3.15
N ALA A 41 -7.42 7.38 3.13
CA ALA A 41 -7.67 8.19 1.94
C ALA A 41 -6.40 8.90 1.44
N VAL A 42 -5.62 9.52 2.35
CA VAL A 42 -4.34 10.15 1.96
C VAL A 42 -3.34 9.14 1.42
N VAL A 43 -3.26 7.96 2.03
CA VAL A 43 -2.38 6.88 1.54
C VAL A 43 -2.86 6.37 0.18
N SER A 44 -4.18 6.25 -0.02
CA SER A 44 -4.78 5.88 -1.31
C SER A 44 -4.40 6.87 -2.42
N ASP A 45 -4.50 8.17 -2.16
CA ASP A 45 -4.08 9.23 -3.08
C ASP A 45 -2.59 9.10 -3.45
N ALA A 46 -1.72 8.93 -2.44
CA ALA A 46 -0.28 8.79 -2.65
C ALA A 46 0.06 7.56 -3.50
N VAL A 47 -0.55 6.41 -3.19
CA VAL A 47 -0.39 5.17 -3.96
C VAL A 47 -0.89 5.34 -5.38
N ASN A 48 -2.03 6.01 -5.60
CA ASN A 48 -2.55 6.28 -6.94
C ASN A 48 -1.65 7.20 -7.76
N GLN A 49 -1.00 8.19 -7.13
CA GLN A 49 0.02 8.99 -7.81
C GLN A 49 1.23 8.13 -8.21
N ILE A 50 1.72 7.26 -7.31
CA ILE A 50 2.82 6.31 -7.61
C ILE A 50 2.43 5.40 -8.77
N LYS A 51 1.21 4.85 -8.75
CA LYS A 51 0.67 4.01 -9.83
C LYS A 51 0.71 4.76 -11.16
N THR A 52 0.14 5.96 -11.20
CA THR A 52 0.08 6.78 -12.42
C THR A 52 1.45 7.14 -12.97
N CYS A 53 2.38 7.55 -12.10
CA CYS A 53 3.74 7.91 -12.49
C CYS A 53 4.54 6.70 -13.00
N SER A 54 4.46 5.57 -12.30
CA SER A 54 5.27 4.38 -12.63
C SER A 54 4.68 3.53 -13.75
N LYS A 55 3.37 3.57 -14.01
CA LYS A 55 2.69 2.77 -15.05
C LYS A 55 3.31 2.95 -16.44
N ARG A 56 3.64 4.19 -16.83
CA ARG A 56 4.27 4.48 -18.13
C ARG A 56 5.69 3.94 -18.24
N LEU A 57 6.37 3.84 -17.11
CA LEU A 57 7.73 3.34 -17.01
C LEU A 57 7.77 1.80 -16.89
N LEU A 58 6.62 1.14 -16.72
CA LEU A 58 6.46 -0.31 -16.50
C LEU A 58 5.71 -1.01 -17.64
N ALA A 59 5.63 -0.41 -18.82
CA ALA A 59 4.95 -0.99 -19.99
C ALA A 59 5.45 -2.40 -20.40
N VAL A 60 6.42 -3.00 -19.69
CA VAL A 60 7.01 -4.33 -19.93
C VAL A 60 6.87 -5.28 -18.72
N ASP A 61 6.36 -4.86 -17.56
CA ASP A 61 6.32 -5.71 -16.35
C ASP A 61 4.91 -6.26 -16.03
N ILE A 62 4.59 -7.44 -16.56
CA ILE A 62 3.32 -8.16 -16.34
C ILE A 62 3.11 -8.48 -14.84
N THR A 63 4.20 -8.63 -14.08
CA THR A 63 4.22 -9.11 -12.69
C THR A 63 3.37 -8.25 -11.75
N TYR A 64 3.22 -6.96 -12.04
CA TYR A 64 2.50 -6.01 -11.18
C TYR A 64 1.24 -5.43 -11.81
N ASN A 65 0.84 -5.90 -13.00
CA ASN A 65 -0.26 -5.30 -13.76
C ASN A 65 -1.57 -5.23 -12.93
N PHE A 66 -1.86 -6.28 -12.16
CA PHE A 66 -2.99 -6.33 -11.23
C PHE A 66 -2.99 -5.16 -10.22
N LEU A 67 -1.82 -4.77 -9.69
CA LEU A 67 -1.69 -3.66 -8.73
C LEU A 67 -2.01 -2.30 -9.37
N TYR A 68 -1.74 -2.15 -10.67
CA TYR A 68 -2.01 -0.92 -11.42
C TYR A 68 -3.46 -0.77 -11.88
N THR A 69 -4.23 -1.87 -11.91
CA THR A 69 -5.58 -1.91 -12.48
C THR A 69 -6.68 -2.07 -11.44
N ALA A 70 -6.35 -2.41 -10.19
CA ALA A 70 -7.33 -2.55 -9.11
C ALA A 70 -8.04 -1.20 -8.84
N PRO A 71 -9.36 -1.10 -9.10
CA PRO A 71 -10.14 0.09 -8.82
C PRO A 71 -10.51 0.17 -7.33
N GLY A 72 -10.91 1.35 -6.87
CA GLY A 72 -11.38 1.58 -5.50
C GLY A 72 -10.35 2.24 -4.59
N THR A 73 -10.76 2.42 -3.33
CA THR A 73 -9.91 2.88 -2.23
C THR A 73 -8.86 1.84 -1.89
N ILE A 74 -7.77 2.27 -1.24
CA ILE A 74 -6.75 1.32 -0.76
C ILE A 74 -7.32 0.24 0.18
N TRP A 75 -8.39 0.58 0.91
CA TRP A 75 -9.11 -0.33 1.79
C TRP A 75 -9.76 -1.47 1.00
N GLU A 76 -10.60 -1.13 0.02
CA GLU A 76 -11.29 -2.10 -0.85
C GLU A 76 -10.30 -2.97 -1.64
N VAL A 77 -9.19 -2.38 -2.09
CA VAL A 77 -8.12 -3.13 -2.77
C VAL A 77 -7.51 -4.18 -1.83
N ILE A 78 -7.18 -3.79 -0.60
CA ILE A 78 -6.60 -4.70 0.40
C ILE A 78 -7.62 -5.79 0.78
N GLU A 79 -8.89 -5.45 0.98
CA GLU A 79 -9.96 -6.42 1.23
C GLU A 79 -10.10 -7.44 0.10
N GLY A 80 -10.14 -6.98 -1.15
CA GLY A 80 -10.20 -7.87 -2.31
C GLY A 80 -9.00 -8.80 -2.40
N MET A 81 -7.79 -8.29 -2.14
CA MET A 81 -6.56 -9.09 -2.11
C MET A 81 -6.57 -10.12 -0.98
N ALA A 82 -7.12 -9.76 0.18
CA ALA A 82 -7.24 -10.68 1.30
C ALA A 82 -8.30 -11.76 1.06
N ALA A 83 -9.43 -11.41 0.44
CA ALA A 83 -10.46 -12.37 0.04
C ALA A 83 -9.91 -13.40 -0.96
N ASP A 84 -9.16 -12.95 -1.96
CA ASP A 84 -8.47 -13.83 -2.92
C ASP A 84 -7.43 -14.72 -2.23
N MET A 85 -6.65 -14.17 -1.30
CA MET A 85 -5.69 -14.94 -0.49
C MET A 85 -6.38 -16.07 0.29
N ILE A 86 -7.53 -15.79 0.91
CA ILE A 86 -8.32 -16.77 1.65
C ILE A 86 -8.88 -17.84 0.70
N ALA A 87 -9.49 -17.42 -0.41
CA ALA A 87 -10.10 -18.32 -1.38
C ALA A 87 -9.09 -19.29 -2.00
N ASN A 88 -7.87 -18.81 -2.29
CA ASN A 88 -6.81 -19.59 -2.92
C ASN A 88 -5.84 -20.24 -1.91
N LEU A 89 -6.08 -20.09 -0.60
CA LEU A 89 -5.23 -20.61 0.48
C LEU A 89 -3.76 -20.15 0.42
N CYS A 90 -3.51 -18.95 -0.10
CA CYS A 90 -2.18 -18.38 -0.35
C CYS A 90 -1.60 -17.65 0.89
N TYR A 91 -1.53 -18.34 2.02
CA TYR A 91 -1.09 -17.76 3.30
C TYR A 91 0.41 -17.80 3.56
N ASP A 92 1.20 -18.44 2.69
CA ASP A 92 2.64 -18.50 2.88
C ASP A 92 3.31 -17.16 2.57
N ASP A 93 4.43 -16.88 3.24
CA ASP A 93 5.15 -15.59 3.13
C ASP A 93 5.60 -15.26 1.70
N LYS A 94 5.68 -16.26 0.81
CA LYS A 94 6.10 -16.10 -0.58
C LYS A 94 4.93 -15.87 -1.54
N ARG A 95 3.70 -16.17 -1.13
CA ARG A 95 2.46 -16.05 -1.92
C ARG A 95 1.46 -15.08 -1.33
N ASN A 96 1.77 -14.45 -0.19
CA ASN A 96 0.90 -13.46 0.44
C ASN A 96 0.79 -12.20 -0.46
N PRO A 97 -0.38 -11.94 -1.06
CA PRO A 97 -0.56 -10.82 -1.97
C PRO A 97 -0.44 -9.47 -1.25
N LEU A 98 -0.78 -9.38 0.04
CA LEU A 98 -0.64 -8.13 0.82
C LEU A 98 0.82 -7.77 1.06
N THR A 99 1.65 -8.77 1.38
CA THR A 99 3.10 -8.57 1.50
C THR A 99 3.71 -8.18 0.15
N THR A 100 3.19 -8.76 -0.93
CA THR A 100 3.58 -8.40 -2.31
C THR A 100 3.21 -6.95 -2.63
N TYR A 101 2.03 -6.49 -2.18
CA TYR A 101 1.58 -5.11 -2.39
C TYR A 101 2.47 -4.09 -1.69
N ILE A 102 2.85 -4.36 -0.44
CA ILE A 102 3.82 -3.55 0.30
C ILE A 102 5.19 -3.61 -0.39
N GLY A 103 5.66 -4.82 -0.71
CA GLY A 103 6.98 -5.05 -1.31
C GLY A 103 7.14 -4.43 -2.69
N TRP A 104 6.05 -4.25 -3.46
CA TRP A 104 6.08 -3.57 -4.75
C TRP A 104 6.62 -2.13 -4.63
N ILE A 105 6.24 -1.38 -3.60
CA ILE A 105 6.76 -0.01 -3.36
C ILE A 105 8.26 -0.06 -3.09
N ARG A 106 8.74 -1.06 -2.34
CA ARG A 106 10.17 -1.29 -2.11
C ARG A 106 10.93 -1.54 -3.40
N VAL A 107 10.36 -2.35 -4.30
CA VAL A 107 10.95 -2.64 -5.62
C VAL A 107 11.07 -1.36 -6.45
N LEU A 108 10.04 -0.49 -6.42
CA LEU A 108 10.11 0.81 -7.10
C LEU A 108 11.22 1.70 -6.52
N ARG A 109 11.37 1.73 -5.19
CA ARG A 109 12.45 2.50 -4.55
C ARG A 109 13.84 1.98 -4.88
N GLY A 110 14.00 0.66 -5.07
CA GLY A 110 15.27 0.03 -5.42
C GLY A 110 15.74 0.30 -6.86
N ARG A 111 14.89 0.87 -7.72
CA ARG A 111 15.19 1.09 -9.14
C ARG A 111 15.23 2.58 -9.45
N ARG A 112 16.35 3.05 -9.99
CA ARG A 112 16.62 4.47 -10.27
C ARG A 112 15.52 5.14 -11.10
N GLN A 113 14.94 4.45 -12.08
CA GLN A 113 13.89 5.02 -12.91
C GLN A 113 12.55 5.25 -12.17
N TYR A 114 12.27 4.54 -11.08
CA TYR A 114 10.97 4.61 -10.39
C TYR A 114 11.02 5.31 -9.04
N VAL A 115 12.21 5.46 -8.44
CA VAL A 115 12.36 6.12 -7.14
C VAL A 115 11.81 7.55 -7.15
N ALA A 116 11.90 8.25 -8.28
CA ALA A 116 11.35 9.59 -8.44
C ALA A 116 9.82 9.62 -8.24
N CYS A 117 9.09 8.58 -8.69
CA CYS A 117 7.64 8.50 -8.50
C CYS A 117 7.27 8.36 -7.01
N VAL A 118 8.01 7.52 -6.28
CA VAL A 118 7.78 7.33 -4.84
C VAL A 118 8.14 8.59 -4.07
N ASN A 119 9.31 9.20 -4.35
CA ASN A 119 9.73 10.43 -3.68
C ASN A 119 8.78 11.60 -3.94
N THR A 120 8.28 11.74 -5.18
CA THR A 120 7.33 12.81 -5.52
C THR A 120 6.02 12.64 -4.75
N ALA A 121 5.46 11.43 -4.71
CA ALA A 121 4.27 11.16 -3.91
C ALA A 121 4.53 11.38 -2.41
N ALA A 122 5.68 10.92 -1.91
CA ALA A 122 6.07 11.11 -0.52
C ALA A 122 6.09 12.59 -0.13
N LEU A 123 6.67 13.45 -0.97
CA LEU A 123 6.72 14.90 -0.75
C LEU A 123 5.32 15.55 -0.82
N ASN A 124 4.53 15.22 -1.85
CA ASN A 124 3.23 15.87 -2.09
C ASN A 124 2.20 15.59 -0.99
N TYR A 125 2.24 14.41 -0.38
CA TYR A 125 1.22 13.98 0.58
C TYR A 125 1.70 13.95 2.03
N ARG A 126 2.98 14.27 2.32
CA ARG A 126 3.54 14.24 3.69
C ARG A 126 2.70 15.06 4.67
N SER A 127 2.46 16.33 4.36
CA SER A 127 1.76 17.25 5.26
C SER A 127 0.30 16.85 5.45
N ARG A 128 -0.38 16.42 4.37
CA ARG A 128 -1.76 15.92 4.46
C ARG A 128 -1.85 14.67 5.34
N LEU A 129 -0.86 13.78 5.25
CA LEU A 129 -0.82 12.57 6.06
C LEU A 129 -0.62 12.91 7.55
N GLU A 130 0.30 13.81 7.86
CA GLU A 130 0.53 14.26 9.25
C GLU A 130 -0.71 14.96 9.83
N LEU A 131 -1.40 15.79 9.05
CA LEU A 131 -2.66 16.40 9.49
C LEU A 131 -3.74 15.36 9.74
N ALA A 132 -3.88 14.36 8.87
CA ALA A 132 -4.83 13.26 9.07
C ALA A 132 -4.53 12.43 10.33
N PHE A 133 -3.25 12.37 10.75
CA PHE A 133 -2.86 11.76 12.03
C PHE A 133 -3.07 12.67 13.25
N LEU A 134 -3.29 13.98 13.07
CA LEU A 134 -3.55 14.91 14.18
C LEU A 134 -5.05 15.05 14.48
N ASP A 135 -5.91 14.79 13.49
CA ASP A 135 -7.37 14.72 13.65
C ASP A 135 -7.84 13.40 14.33
N LEU A 136 -6.95 12.72 15.08
CA LEU A 136 -7.21 11.49 15.84
C LEU A 136 -7.93 11.76 17.18
#